data_AF-A0A2M7FRG4-F1
#
_entry.id   AF-A0A2M7FRG4-F1
#
_cell.length_a   1.000
_cell.length_b   1.000
_cell.length_c   1.000
_cell.angle_alpha   90.00
_cell.angle_beta   90.00
_cell.angle_gamma   90.00
#
_symmetry.space_group_name_H-M   'P 1'
#
loop_
_entity.id
_entity.type
_entity.pdbx_description
1 polymer ?
#
loop_
_entity_poly.entity_id
_entity_poly.type
_entity_poly.pdbx_seq_one_letter_code
_entity_poly.pdbx_strand_id
1 'polypeptide(L)'
;LAELRVKQVAKLEKIGSLTKEKAKDILLEAVDKKLSRDVAERIRVAEDEIKETVEDKARDLLIDAMYHGSNDYVAEFTISTVKIADDDVKGRIIGKEGRNIRTFEKVTGVDIDMDETPGEVRLSCYDGVRREVARVALERLIKDGRIQPTRI
;
A
#
# COMPACT_ATOMS: atom_id res chain seq x y z
N LEU A 1 38.31 -42.37 -48.16
CA LEU A 1 37.44 -43.53 -48.49
C LEU A 1 37.45 -44.61 -47.41
N ALA A 2 38.62 -45.03 -46.90
CA ALA A 2 38.71 -46.05 -45.84
C ALA A 2 38.01 -45.65 -44.52
N GLU A 3 38.23 -44.43 -44.02
CA GLU A 3 37.59 -43.95 -42.77
C GLU A 3 36.05 -43.88 -42.83
N LEU A 4 35.51 -43.58 -44.02
CA LEU A 4 34.06 -43.50 -44.22
C LEU A 4 33.43 -44.91 -44.15
N ARG A 5 34.11 -45.92 -44.70
CA ARG A 5 33.72 -47.33 -44.58
C ARG A 5 33.79 -47.81 -43.14
N VAL A 6 34.83 -47.46 -42.39
CA VAL A 6 34.96 -47.83 -40.96
C VAL A 6 33.83 -47.23 -40.12
N LYS A 7 33.47 -45.95 -40.33
CA LYS A 7 32.31 -45.32 -39.67
C LYS A 7 30.97 -45.97 -40.04
N GLN A 8 30.82 -46.43 -41.29
CA GLN A 8 29.61 -47.11 -41.74
C GLN A 8 29.48 -48.51 -41.14
N VAL A 9 30.57 -49.29 -41.11
CA VAL A 9 30.60 -50.62 -40.47
C VAL A 9 30.33 -50.50 -38.98
N ALA A 10 30.97 -49.56 -38.27
CA ALA A 10 30.74 -49.33 -36.85
C ALA A 10 29.28 -48.93 -36.54
N LYS A 11 28.65 -48.12 -37.40
CA LYS A 11 27.21 -47.80 -37.27
C LYS A 11 26.33 -49.03 -37.50
N LEU A 12 26.64 -49.85 -38.49
CA LEU A 12 25.90 -51.08 -38.81
C LEU A 12 26.03 -52.12 -37.70
N GLU A 13 27.22 -52.30 -37.11
CA GLU A 13 27.44 -53.17 -35.95
C GLU A 13 26.63 -52.68 -34.74
N LYS A 14 26.59 -51.36 -34.51
CA LYS A 14 25.81 -50.75 -33.44
C LYS A 14 24.31 -50.98 -33.62
N ILE A 15 23.81 -50.81 -34.84
CA ILE A 15 22.40 -51.03 -35.22
C ILE A 15 22.04 -52.54 -35.14
N GLY A 16 22.92 -53.41 -35.62
CA GLY A 16 22.73 -54.87 -35.61
C GLY A 16 22.79 -55.49 -34.21
N SER A 17 23.50 -54.84 -33.27
CA SER A 17 23.61 -55.28 -31.87
C SER A 17 22.51 -54.74 -30.95
N LEU A 18 21.64 -53.85 -31.46
CA LEU A 18 20.55 -53.26 -30.70
C LEU A 18 19.32 -54.14 -30.79
N THR A 19 18.88 -54.67 -29.65
CA THR A 19 17.56 -55.28 -29.55
C THR A 19 16.49 -54.19 -29.68
N LYS A 20 15.30 -54.58 -30.16
CA LYS A 20 14.16 -53.67 -30.34
C LYS A 20 13.80 -52.92 -29.05
N GLU A 21 13.95 -53.57 -27.90
CA GLU A 21 13.77 -52.97 -26.57
C GLU A 21 14.83 -51.92 -26.25
N LYS A 22 16.12 -52.21 -26.42
CA LYS A 22 17.18 -51.22 -26.17
C LYS A 22 17.09 -50.00 -27.09
N ALA A 23 16.69 -50.20 -28.35
CA ALA A 23 16.47 -49.08 -29.27
C ALA A 23 15.29 -48.19 -28.83
N LYS A 24 14.23 -48.81 -28.29
CA LYS A 24 13.08 -48.10 -27.71
C LYS A 24 13.48 -47.31 -26.47
N ASP A 25 14.27 -47.89 -25.57
CA ASP A 25 14.70 -47.23 -24.34
C ASP A 25 15.57 -45.99 -24.62
N ILE A 26 16.52 -46.10 -25.54
CA ILE A 26 17.36 -44.96 -25.97
C ILE A 26 16.51 -43.84 -26.59
N LEU A 27 15.49 -44.21 -27.37
CA LEU A 27 14.59 -43.24 -27.99
C LEU A 27 13.75 -42.52 -26.92
N LEU A 28 13.21 -43.26 -25.96
CA LEU A 28 12.45 -42.70 -24.84
C LEU A 28 13.32 -41.77 -23.99
N GLU A 29 14.54 -42.17 -23.66
CA GLU A 29 15.47 -41.36 -22.87
C GLU A 29 15.86 -40.05 -23.58
N ALA A 30 16.03 -40.10 -24.91
CA ALA A 30 16.28 -38.90 -25.72
C ALA A 30 15.06 -37.97 -25.77
N VAL A 31 13.85 -38.54 -25.86
CA VAL A 31 12.58 -37.79 -25.84
C VAL A 31 12.36 -37.16 -24.47
N ASP A 32 12.62 -37.88 -23.38
CA ASP A 32 12.50 -37.37 -22.01
C ASP A 32 13.45 -36.20 -21.76
N LYS A 33 14.71 -36.30 -22.21
CA LYS A 33 15.66 -35.19 -22.12
C LYS A 33 15.19 -33.96 -22.90
N LYS A 34 14.62 -34.16 -24.08
CA LYS A 34 14.10 -33.05 -24.89
C LYS A 34 12.89 -32.39 -24.21
N LEU A 35 11.94 -33.21 -23.76
CA LEU A 35 10.76 -32.74 -23.01
C LEU A 35 11.15 -31.97 -21.76
N SER A 36 12.13 -32.46 -20.99
CA SER A 36 12.59 -31.76 -19.79
C SER A 36 13.15 -30.37 -20.09
N ARG A 37 13.84 -30.20 -21.23
CA ARG A 37 14.35 -28.90 -21.66
C ARG A 37 13.20 -27.98 -22.11
N ASP A 38 12.27 -28.49 -22.91
CA ASP A 38 11.13 -27.73 -23.40
C ASP A 38 10.24 -27.27 -22.23
N VAL A 39 10.05 -28.11 -21.22
CA VAL A 39 9.31 -27.76 -19.98
C VAL A 39 10.03 -26.65 -19.22
N ALA A 40 11.35 -26.75 -19.02
CA ALA A 40 12.13 -25.73 -18.33
C ALA A 40 12.06 -24.36 -19.04
N GLU A 41 12.10 -24.37 -20.38
CA GLU A 41 11.96 -23.15 -21.18
C GLU A 41 10.57 -22.52 -21.04
N ARG A 42 9.50 -23.33 -21.09
CA ARG A 42 8.13 -22.85 -20.87
C ARG A 42 7.91 -22.29 -19.46
N ILE A 43 8.50 -22.92 -18.44
CA ILE A 43 8.45 -22.40 -17.07
C ILE A 43 9.12 -21.02 -17.01
N ARG A 44 10.31 -20.87 -17.59
CA ARG A 44 11.03 -19.60 -17.57
C ARG A 44 10.24 -18.48 -18.27
N VAL A 45 9.65 -18.77 -19.43
CA VAL A 45 8.81 -17.80 -20.15
C VAL A 45 7.60 -17.39 -19.31
N ALA A 46 6.92 -18.35 -18.68
CA ALA A 46 5.78 -18.06 -17.81
C ALA A 46 6.19 -17.23 -16.57
N GLU A 47 7.35 -17.51 -15.98
CA GLU A 47 7.89 -16.73 -14.86
C GLU A 47 8.19 -15.28 -15.27
N ASP A 48 8.77 -15.07 -16.45
CA ASP A 48 9.06 -13.73 -16.98
C ASP A 48 7.76 -12.95 -17.25
N GLU A 49 6.75 -13.57 -17.87
CA GLU A 49 5.42 -12.97 -18.10
C GLU A 49 4.69 -12.60 -16.79
N ILE A 50 4.75 -13.49 -15.78
CA ILE A 50 4.17 -13.22 -14.45
C ILE A 50 4.86 -12.01 -13.82
N LYS A 51 6.18 -11.92 -13.94
CA LYS A 51 6.94 -10.83 -13.32
C LYS A 51 6.59 -9.48 -13.93
N GLU A 52 6.41 -9.43 -15.25
CA GLU A 52 5.99 -8.23 -15.97
C GLU A 52 4.56 -7.82 -15.60
N THR A 53 3.62 -8.76 -15.56
CA THR A 53 2.22 -8.46 -15.20
C THR A 53 1.98 -8.18 -13.71
N VAL A 54 2.83 -8.68 -12.82
CA VAL A 54 2.71 -8.46 -11.37
C VAL A 54 3.00 -7.00 -11.01
N GLU A 55 4.00 -6.36 -11.63
CA GLU A 55 4.31 -4.96 -11.34
C GLU A 55 3.14 -4.04 -11.71
N ASP A 56 2.57 -4.22 -12.89
CA ASP A 56 1.44 -3.41 -13.35
C ASP A 56 0.20 -3.65 -12.48
N LYS A 57 -0.15 -4.91 -12.19
CA LYS A 57 -1.26 -5.23 -11.29
C LYS A 57 -1.06 -4.70 -9.87
N ALA A 58 0.16 -4.76 -9.34
CA ALA A 58 0.46 -4.22 -8.02
C ALA A 58 0.30 -2.70 -8.01
N ARG A 59 0.72 -2.03 -9.08
CA ARG A 59 0.57 -0.57 -9.23
C ARG A 59 -0.91 -0.18 -9.34
N ASP A 60 -1.70 -0.91 -10.12
CA ASP A 60 -3.15 -0.72 -10.23
C ASP A 60 -3.86 -0.95 -8.89
N LEU A 61 -3.47 -2.00 -8.14
CA LEU A 61 -4.04 -2.28 -6.82
C LEU A 61 -3.72 -1.18 -5.81
N LEU A 62 -2.50 -0.63 -5.85
CA LEU A 62 -2.11 0.50 -5.00
C LEU A 62 -2.91 1.76 -5.36
N ILE A 63 -3.07 2.04 -6.65
CA ILE A 63 -3.88 3.15 -7.14
C ILE A 63 -5.33 2.99 -6.69
N ASP A 64 -5.90 1.79 -6.83
CA ASP A 64 -7.26 1.47 -6.41
C ASP A 64 -7.45 1.61 -4.89
N ALA A 65 -6.47 1.13 -4.10
CA ALA A 65 -6.45 1.30 -2.65
C ALA A 65 -6.33 2.77 -2.24
N MET A 66 -5.59 3.59 -2.99
CA MET A 66 -5.53 5.04 -2.76
C MET A 66 -6.85 5.73 -3.10
N TYR A 67 -7.49 5.37 -4.22
CA TYR A 67 -8.80 5.92 -4.61
C TYR A 67 -9.90 5.55 -3.61
N HIS A 68 -9.98 4.28 -3.19
CA HIS A 68 -10.98 3.82 -2.23
C HIS A 68 -10.64 4.23 -0.80
N GLY A 69 -9.35 4.27 -0.43
CA GLY A 69 -8.89 4.81 0.84
C GLY A 69 -9.20 6.30 0.99
N SER A 70 -9.16 7.07 -0.10
CA SER A 70 -9.44 8.51 -0.05
C SER A 70 -10.88 8.87 0.32
N ASN A 71 -11.86 7.99 0.13
CA ASN A 71 -13.27 8.38 0.35
C ASN A 71 -13.77 8.08 1.78
N ASP A 72 -13.24 7.05 2.44
CA ASP A 72 -13.58 6.73 3.84
C ASP A 72 -12.58 7.31 4.86
N TYR A 73 -11.29 7.51 4.52
CA TYR A 73 -10.31 8.08 5.47
C TYR A 73 -10.32 9.61 5.55
N VAL A 74 -10.75 10.35 4.52
CA VAL A 74 -10.60 11.83 4.55
C VAL A 74 -11.51 12.49 5.60
N ALA A 75 -12.67 11.89 5.92
CA ALA A 75 -13.55 12.39 6.98
C ALA A 75 -12.94 12.20 8.39
N GLU A 76 -12.30 11.06 8.66
CA GLU A 76 -11.61 10.82 9.94
C GLU A 76 -10.27 11.59 10.07
N PHE A 77 -9.63 11.94 8.95
CA PHE A 77 -8.32 12.62 8.93
C PHE A 77 -8.38 14.15 8.86
N THR A 78 -9.53 14.75 8.57
CA THR A 78 -9.66 16.21 8.52
C THR A 78 -10.33 16.84 9.74
N ILE A 79 -11.24 16.15 10.44
CA ILE A 79 -12.01 16.72 11.55
C ILE A 79 -11.77 15.99 12.88
N SER A 80 -11.60 16.73 13.98
CA SER A 80 -11.58 16.20 15.35
C SER A 80 -12.53 17.00 16.23
N THR A 81 -13.32 16.31 17.05
CA THR A 81 -14.35 16.95 17.87
C THR A 81 -13.95 16.97 19.35
N VAL A 82 -14.11 18.12 19.99
CA VAL A 82 -13.93 18.30 21.44
C VAL A 82 -15.28 18.60 22.07
N LYS A 83 -15.67 17.81 23.07
CA LYS A 83 -16.91 18.01 23.82
C LYS A 83 -16.76 19.17 24.80
N ILE A 84 -17.80 19.98 24.90
CA ILE A 84 -17.87 21.14 25.80
C ILE A 84 -19.05 20.97 26.76
N ALA A 85 -18.83 21.37 28.02
CA ALA A 85 -19.82 21.23 29.08
C ALA A 85 -20.99 22.21 28.96
N ASP A 86 -20.73 23.45 28.55
CA ASP A 86 -21.72 24.54 28.49
C ASP A 86 -21.28 25.68 27.54
N ASP A 87 -22.21 26.59 27.25
CA ASP A 87 -21.97 27.77 26.40
C ASP A 87 -20.99 28.78 27.05
N ASP A 88 -20.78 28.74 28.36
CA ASP A 88 -19.80 29.59 29.06
C ASP A 88 -18.36 29.19 28.70
N VAL A 89 -18.09 27.90 28.57
CA VAL A 89 -16.81 27.40 28.02
C VAL A 89 -16.68 27.79 26.54
N LYS A 90 -17.75 27.68 25.74
CA LYS A 90 -17.74 28.11 24.32
C LYS A 90 -17.39 29.59 24.20
N GLY A 91 -18.02 30.46 24.99
CA GLY A 91 -17.74 31.90 25.02
C GLY A 91 -16.29 32.24 25.42
N ARG A 92 -15.69 31.48 26.35
CA ARG A 92 -14.28 31.63 26.73
C ARG A 92 -13.34 31.24 25.59
N ILE A 93 -13.61 30.14 24.89
CA ILE A 93 -12.81 29.67 23.74
C ILE A 93 -12.83 30.70 22.61
N ILE A 94 -13.99 31.32 22.33
CA ILE A 94 -14.08 32.41 21.35
C ILE A 94 -13.25 33.61 21.83
N GLY A 95 -13.45 34.03 23.09
CA GLY A 95 -12.88 35.24 23.64
C GLY A 95 -13.49 36.52 23.04
N LYS A 96 -13.12 37.68 23.59
CA LYS A 96 -13.63 38.98 23.10
C LYS A 96 -13.22 39.17 21.63
N GLU A 97 -14.18 39.41 20.74
CA GLU A 97 -13.97 39.58 19.28
C GLU A 97 -13.29 38.39 18.57
N GLY A 98 -13.40 37.18 19.14
CA GLY A 98 -12.74 36.00 18.55
C GLY A 98 -11.22 36.02 18.73
N ARG A 99 -10.68 36.81 19.67
CA ARG A 99 -9.22 36.91 19.88
C ARG A 99 -8.59 35.58 20.27
N ASN A 100 -9.24 34.81 21.14
CA ASN A 100 -8.68 33.57 21.67
C ASN A 100 -8.65 32.47 20.59
N ILE A 101 -9.77 32.29 19.89
CA ILE A 101 -9.86 31.33 18.77
C ILE A 101 -8.82 31.66 17.69
N ARG A 102 -8.73 32.91 17.23
CA ARG A 102 -7.75 33.32 16.20
C ARG A 102 -6.31 33.13 16.63
N THR A 103 -5.96 33.45 17.88
CA THR A 103 -4.60 33.21 18.38
C THR A 103 -4.32 31.72 18.46
N PHE A 104 -5.26 30.91 18.94
CA PHE A 104 -5.11 29.46 19.01
C PHE A 104 -4.91 28.86 17.60
N GLU A 105 -5.75 29.23 16.64
CA GLU A 105 -5.65 28.82 15.23
C GLU A 105 -4.29 29.21 14.63
N LYS A 106 -3.84 30.44 14.88
CA LYS A 106 -2.54 30.94 14.38
C LYS A 106 -1.34 30.18 14.98
N VAL A 107 -1.41 29.79 16.25
CA VAL A 107 -0.32 29.10 16.94
C VAL A 107 -0.29 27.61 16.59
N THR A 108 -1.46 26.99 16.50
CA THR A 108 -1.58 25.53 16.27
C THR A 108 -1.64 25.17 14.78
N GLY A 109 -2.01 26.12 13.91
CA GLY A 109 -2.18 25.90 12.49
C GLY A 109 -3.37 25.01 12.15
N VAL A 110 -4.39 25.01 13.01
CA VAL A 110 -5.67 24.32 12.78
C VAL A 110 -6.78 25.37 12.69
N ASP A 111 -7.85 25.07 11.96
CA ASP A 111 -9.05 25.89 11.93
C ASP A 111 -10.05 25.34 12.95
N ILE A 112 -10.72 26.23 13.70
CA ILE A 112 -11.73 25.83 14.68
C ILE A 112 -13.10 26.28 14.17
N ASP A 113 -13.99 25.32 14.00
CA ASP A 113 -15.38 25.52 13.66
C ASP A 113 -16.26 25.43 14.91
N MET A 114 -16.99 26.51 15.18
CA MET A 114 -17.93 26.63 16.28
C MET A 114 -19.35 26.79 15.74
N ASP A 115 -19.82 25.79 15.02
CA ASP A 115 -21.18 25.74 14.46
C ASP A 115 -22.31 25.83 15.51
N GLU A 116 -23.56 25.84 15.03
CA GLU A 116 -24.78 25.85 15.83
C GLU A 116 -25.00 24.56 16.65
N THR A 117 -24.18 23.52 16.46
CA THR A 117 -24.27 22.27 17.22
C THR A 117 -23.91 22.52 18.70
N PRO A 118 -24.85 22.34 19.64
CA PRO A 118 -24.58 22.56 21.06
C PRO A 118 -23.68 21.46 21.62
N GLY A 119 -22.76 21.83 22.52
CA GLY A 119 -21.97 20.88 23.32
C GLY A 119 -20.72 20.31 22.63
N GLU A 120 -20.34 20.78 21.45
CA GLU A 120 -19.09 20.39 20.80
C GLU A 120 -18.44 21.49 19.96
N VAL A 121 -17.13 21.37 19.76
CA VAL A 121 -16.32 22.22 18.88
C VAL A 121 -15.50 21.32 17.95
N ARG A 122 -15.41 21.71 16.68
CA ARG A 122 -14.72 20.93 15.64
C ARG A 122 -13.41 21.60 15.27
N LEU A 123 -12.36 20.79 15.18
CA LEU A 123 -11.03 21.18 14.74
C LEU A 123 -10.78 20.59 13.36
N SER A 124 -10.47 21.42 12.38
CA SER A 124 -10.12 21.01 11.03
C SER A 124 -8.66 21.31 10.69
N CYS A 125 -7.94 20.31 10.18
CA CYS A 125 -6.58 20.47 9.67
C CYS A 125 -6.23 19.30 8.75
N TYR A 126 -5.37 19.54 7.75
CA TYR A 126 -4.85 18.50 6.85
C TYR A 126 -3.74 17.65 7.50
N ASP A 127 -3.06 18.18 8.53
CA ASP A 127 -2.03 17.49 9.30
C ASP A 127 -2.65 16.83 10.54
N GLY A 128 -2.84 15.51 10.47
CA GLY A 128 -3.45 14.72 11.55
C GLY A 128 -2.69 14.79 12.89
N VAL A 129 -1.37 15.00 12.86
CA VAL A 129 -0.55 15.14 14.07
C VAL A 129 -0.80 16.50 14.72
N ARG A 130 -0.80 17.59 13.93
CA ARG A 130 -1.11 18.94 14.45
C ARG A 130 -2.52 19.00 15.02
N ARG A 131 -3.48 18.41 14.32
CA ARG A 131 -4.88 18.35 14.77
C ARG A 131 -5.02 17.64 16.12
N GLU A 132 -4.34 16.52 16.30
CA GLU A 132 -4.39 15.75 17.55
C GLU A 132 -3.70 16.51 18.70
N VAL A 133 -2.55 17.15 18.43
CA VAL A 133 -1.89 18.03 19.40
C VAL A 133 -2.79 19.19 19.79
N ALA A 134 -3.48 19.81 18.84
CA ALA A 134 -4.43 20.89 19.09
C ALA A 134 -5.65 20.42 19.90
N ARG A 135 -6.21 19.24 19.59
CA ARG A 135 -7.32 18.63 20.34
C ARG A 135 -6.94 18.45 21.81
N VAL A 136 -5.81 17.80 22.08
CA VAL A 136 -5.31 17.57 23.45
C VAL A 136 -4.99 18.88 24.15
N ALA A 137 -4.42 19.86 23.45
CA ALA A 137 -4.15 21.18 24.01
C ALA A 137 -5.45 21.90 24.41
N LEU A 138 -6.47 21.88 23.54
CA LEU A 138 -7.77 22.49 23.81
C LEU A 138 -8.47 21.81 24.99
N GLU A 139 -8.50 20.48 25.06
CA GLU A 139 -9.05 19.72 26.20
C GLU A 139 -8.37 20.10 27.52
N ARG A 140 -7.04 20.21 27.52
CA ARG A 140 -6.27 20.63 28.70
C ARG A 140 -6.57 22.07 29.09
N LEU A 141 -6.64 22.99 28.13
CA LEU A 141 -6.96 24.39 28.39
C LEU A 141 -8.36 24.56 28.99
N ILE A 142 -9.35 23.80 28.49
CA ILE A 142 -10.71 23.76 29.03
C ILE A 142 -10.70 23.25 30.47
N LYS A 143 -10.03 22.11 30.72
CA LYS A 143 -9.94 21.49 32.04
C LYS A 143 -9.24 22.37 33.08
N ASP A 144 -8.17 23.04 32.67
CA ASP A 144 -7.37 23.91 33.54
C ASP A 144 -8.02 25.29 33.75
N GLY A 145 -9.09 25.62 33.01
CA GLY A 145 -9.78 26.92 33.10
C GLY A 145 -8.95 28.11 32.60
N ARG A 146 -7.81 27.86 31.95
CA ARG A 146 -6.83 28.87 31.49
C ARG A 146 -7.24 29.60 30.21
N ILE A 147 -8.41 29.31 29.69
CA ILE A 147 -9.00 30.02 28.56
C ILE A 147 -9.58 31.35 29.07
N GLN A 148 -8.69 32.30 29.35
CA GLN A 148 -9.06 33.66 29.73
C GLN A 148 -8.43 34.67 28.76
N PRO A 149 -9.15 35.76 28.43
CA PRO A 149 -8.74 36.75 27.43
C PRO A 149 -7.42 37.48 27.72
N THR A 150 -6.77 37.22 28.85
CA THR A 150 -5.52 37.87 29.27
C THR A 150 -4.26 37.03 29.03
N ARG A 151 -4.37 35.75 28.61
CA ARG A 151 -3.19 34.86 28.49
C ARG A 151 -3.36 33.73 27.46
N ILE A 152 -3.40 34.07 26.17
CA ILE A 152 -3.11 33.16 25.03
C ILE A 152 -2.40 33.97 23.95
#